data_AF-A0A523YN58-F1
#
_entry.id   AF-A0A523YN58-F1
#
_cell.length_a   1.000
_cell.length_b   1.000
_cell.length_c   1.000
_cell.angle_alpha   90.00
_cell.angle_beta   90.00
_cell.angle_gamma   90.00
#
_symmetry.space_group_name_H-M   'P 1'
#
loop_
_entity.id
_entity.type
_entity.pdbx_description
1 polymer ?
#
loop_
_entity_poly.entity_id
_entity_poly.type
_entity_poly.pdbx_seq_one_letter_code
_entity_poly.pdbx_strand_id
1 'polypeptide(L)' 'MGEVYQIDTDVAIIGGGTAGLNSAMAAAERGLKVLVVDKANIARSGAIAGGIDHFVAYLETGEPWATR' A
#
# COMPACT_ATOMS: atom_id res chain seq x y z
N MET A 1 12.80 1.56 26.93
CA MET A 1 11.91 0.58 26.26
C MET A 1 10.75 1.37 25.67
N GLY A 2 10.38 1.12 24.42
CA GLY A 2 9.27 1.84 23.77
C GLY A 2 7.91 1.42 24.34
N GLU A 3 6.88 2.24 24.09
CA GLU A 3 5.50 1.86 24.37
C GLU A 3 5.05 0.71 23.45
N VAL A 4 4.21 -0.17 24.00
CA VAL A 4 3.61 -1.28 23.26
C VAL A 4 2.16 -0.92 22.95
N TYR A 5 1.81 -0.93 21.67
CA TYR A 5 0.45 -0.70 21.20
C TYR A 5 -0.15 -2.02 20.71
N GLN A 6 -1.31 -2.39 21.22
CA GLN A 6 -2.12 -3.48 20.68
C GLN A 6 -3.19 -2.90 19.77
N ILE A 7 -3.22 -3.33 18.50
CA ILE A 7 -4.14 -2.82 17.48
C ILE A 7 -4.78 -4.02 16.78
N ASP A 8 -6.10 -4.17 16.94
CA ASP A 8 -6.88 -5.18 16.23
C ASP A 8 -7.27 -4.70 14.84
N THR A 9 -7.12 -5.56 13.84
CA THR A 9 -7.43 -5.28 12.43
C THR A 9 -7.75 -6.59 11.72
N ASP A 10 -8.51 -6.54 10.62
CA ASP A 10 -8.77 -7.73 9.81
C ASP A 10 -7.56 -8.05 8.92
N VAL A 11 -6.91 -7.00 8.41
CA VAL A 11 -5.70 -7.10 7.57
C VAL A 11 -4.64 -6.12 8.08
N ALA A 12 -3.41 -6.61 8.22
CA ALA A 12 -2.23 -5.80 8.53
C ALA A 12 -1.28 -5.81 7.32
N ILE A 13 -0.87 -4.62 6.88
CA ILE A 13 0.04 -4.41 5.75
C ILE A 13 1.30 -3.72 6.27
N ILE A 14 2.44 -4.38 6.07
CA ILE A 14 3.74 -3.89 6.51
C ILE A 14 4.49 -3.32 5.30
N GLY A 15 4.53 -2.00 5.22
CA GLY A 15 5.12 -1.21 4.12
C GLY A 15 4.05 -0.43 3.34
N GLY A 16 4.19 0.89 3.27
CA GLY A 16 3.27 1.82 2.60
C GLY A 16 3.70 2.20 1.18
N GLY A 17 4.52 1.39 0.52
CA GLY A 17 4.84 1.58 -0.90
C GLY A 17 3.68 1.19 -1.83
N THR A 18 3.91 1.25 -3.14
CA THR A 18 2.88 1.01 -4.18
C THR A 18 2.09 -0.27 -3.98
N ALA A 19 2.78 -1.40 -3.74
CA ALA A 19 2.11 -2.68 -3.53
C ALA A 19 1.27 -2.72 -2.24
N GLY A 20 1.80 -2.11 -1.16
CA GLY A 20 1.14 -2.08 0.14
C GLY A 20 -0.12 -1.22 0.11
N LEU A 21 -0.04 -0.03 -0.48
CA LEU A 21 -1.20 0.86 -0.62
C LEU A 21 -2.27 0.30 -1.55
N ASN A 22 -1.89 -0.32 -2.68
CA ASN A 22 -2.85 -0.99 -3.56
C ASN A 22 -3.57 -2.15 -2.84
N SER A 23 -2.83 -2.92 -2.03
CA SER A 23 -3.42 -3.98 -1.21
C SER A 23 -4.36 -3.41 -0.15
N ALA A 24 -3.98 -2.28 0.47
CA ALA A 24 -4.78 -1.61 1.49
C ALA A 24 -6.09 -1.08 0.93
N MET A 25 -6.05 -0.43 -0.23
CA MET A 25 -7.23 0.04 -0.94
C MET A 25 -8.16 -1.12 -1.29
N ALA A 26 -7.63 -2.17 -1.92
CA ALA A 26 -8.43 -3.34 -2.31
C ALA A 26 -9.08 -4.05 -1.11
N ALA A 27 -8.41 -4.10 0.04
CA ALA A 27 -8.98 -4.65 1.26
C ALA A 27 -10.04 -3.73 1.88
N ALA A 28 -9.79 -2.41 1.90
CA ALA A 28 -10.73 -1.42 2.41
C ALA A 28 -12.02 -1.34 1.57
N GLU A 29 -11.92 -1.44 0.24
CA GLU A 29 -13.06 -1.53 -0.68
C GLU A 29 -13.96 -2.74 -0.43
N ARG A 30 -13.40 -3.81 0.16
CA ARG A 30 -14.14 -5.00 0.59
C ARG A 30 -14.75 -4.86 1.99
N GLY A 31 -14.63 -3.69 2.61
CA GLY A 31 -15.19 -3.38 3.93
C GLY A 31 -14.37 -3.90 5.11
N LEU A 32 -13.11 -4.28 4.90
CA LEU A 32 -12.23 -4.78 5.96
C LEU A 32 -11.59 -3.63 6.74
N LYS A 33 -11.36 -3.82 8.04
CA LYS A 33 -10.51 -2.94 8.85
C LYS A 33 -9.06 -3.22 8.47
N VAL A 34 -8.38 -2.21 7.95
CA VAL A 34 -7.00 -2.32 7.44
C VAL A 34 -6.06 -1.46 8.28
N LEU A 35 -4.95 -2.05 8.72
CA LEU A 35 -3.83 -1.36 9.35
C LEU A 35 -2.66 -1.33 8.35
N VAL A 36 -2.19 -0.13 7.99
CA VAL A 36 -0.96 0.04 7.22
C VAL A 36 0.11 0.58 8.15
N VAL A 37 1.27 -0.07 8.16
CA VAL A 37 2.43 0.34 8.96
C VAL A 37 3.58 0.65 8.02
N ASP A 38 4.10 1.87 8.08
CA ASP A 38 5.33 2.26 7.39
C ASP A 38 6.31 2.86 8.41
N LYS A 39 7.60 2.62 8.18
CA LYS A 39 8.67 3.20 8.99
C LYS A 39 8.85 4.70 8.68
N ALA A 40 8.50 5.13 7.47
CA ALA A 40 8.65 6.48 6.98
C ALA A 40 7.28 7.17 6.82
N ASN A 41 7.30 8.43 6.35
CA ASN A 41 6.08 9.11 5.96
C ASN A 41 5.60 8.56 4.61
N ILE A 42 4.42 7.94 4.63
CA ILE A 42 3.83 7.26 3.48
C ILE A 42 3.62 8.15 2.24
N ALA A 43 3.49 9.47 2.43
CA ALA A 43 3.39 10.41 1.31
C ALA A 43 4.65 10.42 0.44
N ARG A 44 5.79 9.96 0.96
CA ARG A 44 7.08 9.95 0.26
C ARG A 44 7.99 8.79 0.69
N SER A 45 7.43 7.64 1.04
CA SER A 45 8.20 6.45 1.43
C SER A 45 8.54 5.56 0.23
N GLY A 46 9.50 4.65 0.42
CA GLY A 46 9.80 3.59 -0.53
C GLY A 46 10.45 4.03 -1.85
N ALA A 47 10.39 3.14 -2.85
CA ALA A 47 11.14 3.27 -4.11
C ALA A 47 10.68 4.43 -5.00
N ILE A 48 9.47 4.94 -4.79
CA ILE A 48 8.85 5.96 -5.65
C ILE A 48 8.83 7.35 -5.02
N ALA A 49 9.53 7.53 -3.90
CA ALA A 49 9.61 8.79 -3.15
C ALA A 49 10.11 9.99 -3.98
N GLY A 50 10.92 9.73 -5.01
CA GLY A 50 11.43 10.74 -5.94
C GLY A 50 10.47 11.10 -7.08
N GLY A 51 9.35 10.38 -7.21
CA GLY A 51 8.54 10.36 -8.42
C GLY A 51 8.92 9.23 -9.37
N ILE A 52 8.07 9.01 -10.36
CA ILE A 52 8.27 8.07 -11.47
C ILE A 52 7.98 8.85 -12.74
N ASP A 53 8.93 8.85 -13.67
CA ASP A 53 8.77 9.45 -15.01
C ASP A 53 8.36 8.41 -16.06
N HIS A 54 8.70 7.13 -15.86
CA HIS A 54 8.35 6.04 -16.76
C HIS A 54 7.91 4.78 -16.02
N PHE A 55 6.91 4.08 -16.55
CA PHE A 55 6.51 2.74 -16.11
C PHE A 55 6.99 1.70 -17.13
N VAL A 56 7.75 0.71 -16.66
CA VAL A 56 8.14 -0.45 -17.47
C VAL A 56 7.03 -1.50 -17.39
N ALA A 57 5.82 -1.12 -17.81
CA ALA A 57 4.64 -1.97 -17.80
C ALA A 57 3.79 -1.71 -19.04
N TYR A 58 3.29 -2.78 -19.67
CA TYR A 58 2.30 -2.67 -20.73
C TYR A 58 0.92 -2.44 -20.13
N LEU A 59 0.44 -1.20 -20.21
CA LEU A 59 -0.91 -0.85 -19.75
C LEU A 59 -1.96 -1.58 -20.58
N GLU A 60 -3.12 -1.82 -19.99
CA GLU A 60 -4.30 -2.45 -20.61
C GLU A 60 -4.10 -3.88 -21.15
N THR A 61 -2.97 -4.53 -20.85
CA THR A 61 -2.70 -5.92 -21.26
C THR A 61 -3.01 -6.97 -20.18
N GLY A 62 -3.18 -6.52 -18.94
CA GLY A 62 -3.44 -7.39 -17.78
C GLY A 62 -4.91 -7.45 -17.40
N GLU A 63 -5.18 -8.04 -16.23
CA GLU A 63 -6.51 -8.07 -15.65
C GLU A 63 -7.12 -6.65 -15.51
N PRO A 64 -8.44 -6.47 -15.66
CA PRO A 64 -9.08 -5.15 -15.60
C PRO A 64 -8.91 -4.40 -14.27
N TRP A 65 -8.45 -5.07 -13.21
CA TRP A 65 -8.13 -4.46 -11.93
C TRP A 65 -6.69 -3.94 -11.83
N ALA A 66 -5.81 -4.38 -12.73
CA ALA A 66 -4.39 -4.02 -12.72
C ALA A 66 -4.10 -2.65 -13.36
N THR A 67 -5.07 -2.04 -14.02
CA THR A 67 -4.93 -0.79 -14.80
C THR A 67 -5.97 0.28 -14.45
N ARG A 68 -6.69 0.09 -13.34
CA ARG A 68 -7.68 1.05 -12.83
C ARG A 68 -7.03 2.31 -12.30
#